data_AF-S6GPX8-F1
#
_entry.id   AF-S6GPX8-F1
#
_cell.length_a   1.000
_cell.length_b   1.000
_cell.length_c   1.000
_cell.angle_alpha   90.00
_cell.angle_beta   90.00
_cell.angle_gamma   90.00
#
_symmetry.space_group_name_H-M   'P 1'
#
loop_
_entity.id
_entity.type
_entity.pdbx_description
1 polymer ?
#
loop_
_entity_poly.entity_id
_entity_poly.type
_entity_poly.pdbx_seq_one_letter_code
_entity_poly.pdbx_strand_id
1 'polypeptide(L)'
;MTIGIDELKSHLKNGNCVLILDSIDEAISSYSWIIDDLIEISNKYVKTQIITSSRFSISKAIEIPFAHISLEPFNKAQKLEFFNKWFMGKESYAKKIEEHLCNWKELDKVVSNPLSATILCVLCSNEVPLPKTESNLYKSRFDLLSGELDKYKQIKRLKTPGNVLLPYITSFSFHLHSNKRKSFSLDDLRNFIDNNSGETLDDKVEIIVQDLLSSEIICLSGIGEYDFGHFKFQEYLVSVEISHRRDFSARKEIYDPWWDEVFILYSQHSSGIKWLFEKAALEADFNQINKKLRKMISLRPESERGNLYSFLTSVLNANNSESWGDQELEEYYMDGTLDREGPLY
;
A
#
# COMPACT_ATOMS: atom_id res chain seq x y z
N MET A 1 14.47 -32.60 4.83
CA MET A 1 14.46 -33.37 6.09
C MET A 1 13.14 -33.03 6.76
N THR A 2 12.26 -34.02 6.94
CA THR A 2 10.91 -33.80 7.47
C THR A 2 10.91 -34.25 8.92
N ILE A 3 10.68 -33.34 9.84
CA ILE A 3 10.64 -33.58 11.30
C ILE A 3 9.23 -34.05 11.68
N GLY A 4 9.15 -35.09 12.52
CA GLY A 4 7.87 -35.57 13.04
C GLY A 4 7.28 -34.62 14.09
N ILE A 5 5.95 -34.63 14.27
CA ILE A 5 5.28 -33.76 15.25
C ILE A 5 5.79 -33.99 16.68
N ASP A 6 6.02 -35.24 17.07
CA ASP A 6 6.48 -35.56 18.43
C ASP A 6 7.94 -35.14 18.66
N GLU A 7 8.76 -35.25 17.62
CA GLU A 7 10.13 -34.75 17.63
C GLU A 7 10.15 -33.22 17.75
N LEU A 8 9.30 -32.51 16.99
CA LEU A 8 9.13 -31.06 17.11
C LEU A 8 8.71 -30.66 18.53
N LYS A 9 7.69 -31.33 19.10
CA LYS A 9 7.27 -31.10 20.48
C LYS A 9 8.40 -31.32 21.48
N SER A 10 9.26 -32.32 21.26
CA SER A 10 10.43 -32.57 22.09
C SER A 10 11.45 -31.43 21.99
N HIS A 11 11.78 -30.97 20.78
CA HIS A 11 12.68 -29.83 20.59
C HIS A 11 12.15 -28.55 21.24
N LEU A 12 10.86 -28.26 21.06
CA LEU A 12 10.20 -27.11 21.69
C LEU A 12 10.20 -27.20 23.22
N LYS A 13 9.89 -28.37 23.78
CA LYS A 13 9.89 -28.58 25.23
C LYS A 13 11.29 -28.44 25.84
N ASN A 14 12.31 -28.87 25.11
CA ASN A 14 13.68 -28.85 25.60
C ASN A 14 14.40 -27.51 25.36
N GLY A 15 13.87 -26.64 24.50
CA GLY A 15 14.52 -25.38 24.10
C GLY A 15 15.69 -25.58 23.14
N ASN A 16 15.68 -26.69 22.39
CA ASN A 16 16.76 -27.06 21.47
C ASN A 16 16.54 -26.50 20.04
N CYS A 17 15.56 -25.61 19.87
CA CYS A 17 15.26 -24.96 18.61
C CYS A 17 14.74 -23.54 18.85
N VAL A 18 14.76 -22.75 17.77
CA VAL A 18 14.12 -21.45 17.66
C VAL A 18 12.96 -21.60 16.69
N LEU A 19 11.78 -21.12 17.06
CA LEU A 19 10.62 -21.07 16.18
C LEU A 19 10.57 -19.69 15.53
N ILE A 20 10.74 -19.62 14.21
CA ILE A 20 10.62 -18.38 13.43
C ILE A 20 9.37 -18.47 12.57
N LEU A 21 8.48 -17.50 12.75
CA LEU A 21 7.23 -17.37 12.00
C LEU A 21 7.27 -16.06 11.23
N ASP A 22 7.41 -16.16 9.91
CA ASP A 22 7.46 -14.98 9.06
C ASP A 22 6.06 -14.49 8.72
N SER A 23 5.87 -13.17 8.75
CA SER A 23 4.68 -12.45 8.27
C SER A 23 3.36 -13.01 8.78
N ILE A 24 3.15 -13.10 10.11
CA ILE A 24 1.89 -13.61 10.67
C ILE A 24 0.67 -12.79 10.24
N ASP A 25 0.88 -11.57 9.72
CA ASP A 25 -0.16 -10.73 9.13
C ASP A 25 -0.83 -11.29 7.89
N GLU A 26 -0.17 -12.21 7.20
CA GLU A 26 -0.73 -12.92 6.06
C GLU A 26 -1.67 -14.05 6.51
N ALA A 27 -1.40 -14.66 7.66
CA ALA A 27 -2.21 -15.74 8.20
C ALA A 27 -3.46 -15.23 8.96
N ILE A 28 -3.36 -14.10 9.67
CA ILE A 28 -4.43 -13.58 10.54
C ILE A 28 -5.75 -13.33 9.80
N SER A 29 -5.70 -12.96 8.51
CA SER A 29 -6.91 -12.75 7.69
C SER A 29 -7.72 -14.03 7.50
N SER A 30 -7.04 -15.17 7.38
CA SER A 30 -7.66 -16.49 7.19
C SER A 30 -7.84 -17.25 8.51
N TYR A 31 -6.98 -16.97 9.48
CA TYR A 31 -6.83 -17.72 10.73
C TYR A 31 -6.70 -16.75 11.91
N SER A 32 -7.84 -16.15 12.32
CA SER A 32 -7.85 -15.17 13.40
C SER A 32 -7.41 -15.71 14.77
N TRP A 33 -7.44 -17.05 14.95
CA TRP A 33 -7.04 -17.76 16.16
C TRP A 33 -5.51 -17.86 16.33
N ILE A 34 -4.72 -17.51 15.32
CA ILE A 34 -3.26 -17.70 15.35
C ILE A 34 -2.58 -16.89 16.48
N ILE A 35 -3.16 -15.75 16.87
CA ILE A 35 -2.66 -14.93 17.97
C ILE A 35 -2.81 -15.67 19.31
N ASP A 36 -3.99 -16.23 19.56
CA ASP A 36 -4.29 -16.96 20.80
C ASP A 36 -3.41 -18.22 20.91
N ASP A 37 -3.25 -18.95 19.80
CA ASP A 37 -2.38 -20.13 19.73
C ASP A 37 -0.91 -19.76 19.96
N LEU A 38 -0.44 -18.62 19.44
CA LEU A 38 0.93 -18.16 19.69
C LEU A 38 1.17 -17.85 21.17
N ILE A 39 0.18 -17.24 21.82
CA ILE A 39 0.22 -16.98 23.26
C ILE A 39 0.26 -18.33 24.01
N GLU A 40 -0.58 -19.29 23.66
CA GLU A 40 -0.59 -20.62 24.30
C GLU A 40 0.74 -21.36 24.10
N ILE A 41 1.26 -21.38 22.87
CA ILE A 41 2.54 -22.02 22.53
C ILE A 41 3.67 -21.38 23.32
N SER A 42 3.70 -20.05 23.44
CA SER A 42 4.73 -19.35 24.20
C SER A 42 4.70 -19.70 25.70
N ASN A 43 3.50 -19.83 26.27
CA ASN A 43 3.31 -20.24 27.66
C ASN A 43 3.67 -21.71 27.89
N LYS A 44 3.42 -22.57 26.90
CA LYS A 44 3.68 -24.02 26.98
C LYS A 44 5.15 -24.36 26.80
N TYR A 45 5.85 -23.64 25.93
CA TYR A 45 7.23 -23.91 25.54
C TYR A 45 8.16 -22.78 25.98
N VAL A 46 8.17 -22.46 27.27
CA VAL A 46 8.92 -21.34 27.88
C VAL A 46 10.44 -21.37 27.64
N LYS A 47 11.00 -22.52 27.25
CA LYS A 47 12.43 -22.67 26.93
C LYS A 47 12.75 -22.37 25.47
N THR A 48 11.75 -22.28 24.60
CA THR A 48 11.93 -22.00 23.18
C THR A 48 11.83 -20.51 22.92
N GLN A 49 12.82 -19.99 22.18
CA GLN A 49 12.71 -18.67 21.61
C GLN A 49 11.75 -18.70 20.42
N ILE A 50 10.75 -17.82 20.45
CA ILE A 50 9.81 -17.62 19.35
C ILE A 50 10.07 -16.22 18.79
N ILE A 51 10.25 -16.14 17.47
CA ILE A 51 10.44 -14.89 16.74
C ILE A 51 9.35 -14.83 15.69
N THR A 52 8.64 -13.71 15.66
CA THR A 52 7.60 -13.46 14.66
C THR A 52 7.77 -12.08 14.04
N SER A 53 7.38 -11.95 12.77
CA SER A 53 7.28 -10.66 12.07
C SER A 53 5.84 -10.39 11.68
N SER A 54 5.45 -9.11 11.65
CA SER A 54 4.14 -8.66 11.16
C SER A 54 4.20 -7.18 10.77
N ARG A 55 3.24 -6.72 9.98
CA ARG A 55 3.02 -5.28 9.77
C ARG A 55 2.44 -4.61 11.02
N PHE A 56 2.85 -3.36 11.24
CA PHE A 56 2.36 -2.52 12.34
C PHE A 56 0.85 -2.27 12.30
N SER A 57 0.20 -2.43 11.15
CA SER A 57 -1.24 -2.18 10.97
C SER A 57 -2.14 -3.21 11.65
N ILE A 58 -1.58 -4.28 12.24
CA ILE A 58 -2.37 -5.24 13.01
C ILE A 58 -2.33 -4.87 14.48
N SER A 59 -3.40 -4.24 14.94
CA SER A 59 -3.60 -3.89 16.34
C SER A 59 -3.50 -5.10 17.26
N LYS A 60 -4.08 -6.24 16.89
CA LYS A 60 -4.07 -7.47 17.71
C LYS A 60 -2.67 -8.07 17.94
N ALA A 61 -1.68 -7.77 17.08
CA ALA A 61 -0.34 -8.32 17.25
C ALA A 61 0.32 -7.80 18.55
N ILE A 62 -0.16 -6.68 19.10
CA ILE A 62 0.30 -6.13 20.38
C ILE A 62 -0.15 -6.94 21.60
N GLU A 63 -1.11 -7.85 21.43
CA GLU A 63 -1.60 -8.74 22.49
C GLU A 63 -0.62 -9.89 22.77
N ILE A 64 0.28 -10.19 21.82
CA ILE A 64 1.32 -11.20 21.99
C ILE A 64 2.34 -10.69 23.04
N PRO A 65 2.60 -11.42 24.13
CA PRO A 65 3.46 -10.96 25.23
C PRO A 65 4.96 -11.10 24.89
N PHE A 66 5.36 -10.68 23.69
CA PHE A 66 6.74 -10.73 23.21
C PHE A 66 7.42 -9.38 23.35
N ALA A 67 8.75 -9.37 23.25
CA ALA A 67 9.48 -8.13 23.03
C ALA A 67 9.17 -7.60 21.62
N HIS A 68 8.55 -6.41 21.54
CA HIS A 68 8.27 -5.76 20.28
C HIS A 68 9.49 -4.98 19.79
N ILE A 69 9.99 -5.33 18.61
CA ILE A 69 11.09 -4.64 17.94
C ILE A 69 10.54 -4.07 16.63
N SER A 70 10.70 -2.76 16.44
CA SER A 70 10.33 -2.10 15.20
C SER A 70 11.55 -1.97 14.28
N LEU A 71 11.38 -2.32 13.01
CA LEU A 71 12.39 -2.07 11.99
C LEU A 71 12.30 -0.60 11.57
N GLU A 72 13.30 0.18 11.98
CA GLU A 72 13.39 1.59 11.61
C GLU A 72 13.77 1.77 10.13
N PRO A 73 13.31 2.85 9.48
CA PRO A 73 13.77 3.20 8.15
C PRO A 73 15.28 3.40 8.09
N PHE A 74 15.89 3.12 6.94
CA PHE A 74 17.31 3.38 6.71
C PHE A 74 17.65 4.84 6.97
N ASN A 75 18.61 5.04 7.87
CA ASN A 75 19.26 6.33 8.00
C ASN A 75 20.20 6.59 6.80
N LYS A 76 20.69 7.83 6.70
CA LYS A 76 21.56 8.24 5.57
C LYS A 76 22.81 7.36 5.41
N ALA A 77 23.45 6.94 6.51
CA ALA A 77 24.63 6.11 6.47
C ALA A 77 24.32 4.68 5.99
N GLN A 78 23.20 4.10 6.43
CA GLN A 78 22.75 2.79 5.98
C GLN A 78 22.36 2.77 4.49
N LYS A 79 21.72 3.83 3.99
CA LYS A 79 21.43 3.97 2.54
C LYS A 79 22.73 4.00 1.73
N LEU A 80 23.68 4.83 2.16
CA LEU A 80 25.00 4.94 1.53
C LEU A 80 25.72 3.58 1.51
N GLU A 81 25.73 2.89 2.64
CA GLU A 81 26.30 1.55 2.75
C GLU A 81 25.60 0.55 1.82
N PHE A 82 24.26 0.58 1.76
CA PHE A 82 23.48 -0.27 0.87
C PHE A 82 23.87 -0.05 -0.61
N PHE A 83 23.89 1.20 -1.07
CA PHE A 83 24.24 1.53 -2.46
C PHE A 83 25.68 1.17 -2.79
N ASN A 84 26.63 1.45 -1.90
CA ASN A 84 28.03 1.09 -2.10
C ASN A 84 28.25 -0.42 -2.17
N LYS A 85 27.56 -1.21 -1.31
CA LYS A 85 27.61 -2.67 -1.36
C LYS A 85 26.98 -3.22 -2.64
N TRP A 86 25.84 -2.67 -3.06
CA TRP A 86 25.17 -3.09 -4.29
C TRP A 86 26.03 -2.86 -5.53
N PHE A 87 26.74 -1.72 -5.58
CA PHE A 87 27.57 -1.30 -6.70
C PHE A 87 29.07 -1.44 -6.43
N MET A 88 29.48 -2.47 -5.68
CA MET A 88 30.89 -2.75 -5.43
C MET A 88 31.66 -2.90 -6.75
N GLY A 89 32.71 -2.08 -6.96
CA GLY A 89 33.47 -2.01 -8.23
C GLY A 89 32.79 -1.20 -9.34
N LYS A 90 31.67 -0.53 -9.04
CA LYS A 90 30.89 0.35 -9.94
C LYS A 90 30.40 1.60 -9.20
N GLU A 91 31.28 2.22 -8.42
CA GLU A 91 30.98 3.27 -7.44
C GLU A 91 30.28 4.51 -8.05
N SER A 92 30.48 4.76 -9.35
CA SER A 92 29.81 5.85 -10.07
C SER A 92 28.28 5.73 -10.06
N TYR A 93 27.73 4.51 -10.04
CA TYR A 93 26.28 4.28 -9.98
C TYR A 93 25.71 4.61 -8.60
N ALA A 94 26.42 4.25 -7.52
CA ALA A 94 26.03 4.63 -6.16
C ALA A 94 26.02 6.15 -6.00
N LYS A 95 27.09 6.82 -6.46
CA LYS A 95 27.18 8.29 -6.43
C LYS A 95 26.05 8.97 -7.22
N LYS A 96 25.70 8.44 -8.40
CA LYS A 96 24.58 8.95 -9.21
C LYS A 96 23.24 8.85 -8.46
N ILE A 97 23.00 7.75 -7.75
CA ILE A 97 21.80 7.59 -6.91
C ILE A 97 21.80 8.60 -5.76
N GLU A 98 22.93 8.77 -5.07
CA GLU A 98 23.05 9.72 -3.96
C GLU A 98 22.80 11.16 -4.38
N GLU A 99 23.39 11.59 -5.50
CA GLU A 99 23.17 12.92 -6.07
C GLU A 99 21.69 13.11 -6.45
N HIS A 100 21.07 12.08 -7.02
CA HIS A 100 19.65 12.12 -7.38
C HIS A 100 18.74 12.25 -6.15
N LEU A 101 18.97 11.47 -5.09
CA LEU A 101 18.21 11.58 -3.84
C LEU A 101 18.46 12.91 -3.12
N CYS A 102 19.66 13.49 -3.27
CA CYS A 102 19.94 14.84 -2.77
C CYS A 102 19.04 15.89 -3.43
N ASN A 103 18.75 15.76 -4.73
CA ASN A 103 17.92 16.67 -5.49
C ASN A 103 16.41 16.45 -5.29
N TRP A 104 15.99 15.23 -4.93
CA TRP A 104 14.57 14.86 -4.76
C TRP A 104 14.28 14.42 -3.33
N LYS A 105 14.15 15.39 -2.41
CA LYS A 105 14.01 15.13 -0.96
C LYS A 105 12.78 14.30 -0.57
N GLU A 106 11.66 14.47 -1.26
CA GLU A 106 10.47 13.64 -0.98
C GLU A 106 10.70 12.18 -1.40
N LEU A 107 11.42 11.94 -2.49
CA LEU A 107 11.83 10.59 -2.88
C LEU A 107 12.86 10.01 -1.90
N ASP A 108 13.82 10.80 -1.41
CA ASP A 108 14.76 10.34 -0.38
C ASP A 108 14.04 9.85 0.88
N LYS A 109 12.99 10.53 1.33
CA LYS A 109 12.16 10.07 2.46
C LYS A 109 11.50 8.71 2.20
N VAL A 110 11.12 8.44 0.96
CA VAL A 110 10.48 7.18 0.53
C VAL A 110 11.49 6.06 0.39
N VAL A 111 12.68 6.36 -0.15
CA VAL A 111 13.77 5.39 -0.35
C VAL A 111 14.45 5.14 0.99
N SER A 112 13.74 4.43 1.86
CA SER A 112 14.10 4.23 3.26
C SER A 112 14.00 2.78 3.70
N ASN A 113 13.75 1.87 2.77
CA ASN A 113 13.65 0.43 3.02
C ASN A 113 14.39 -0.35 1.92
N PRO A 114 14.73 -1.63 2.15
CA PRO A 114 15.43 -2.44 1.17
C PRO A 114 14.76 -2.48 -0.20
N LEU A 115 13.43 -2.62 -0.26
CA LEU A 115 12.69 -2.72 -1.52
C LEU A 115 12.91 -1.48 -2.40
N SER A 116 12.60 -0.30 -1.88
CA SER A 116 12.70 0.96 -2.61
C SER A 116 14.15 1.26 -3.04
N ALA A 117 15.12 0.96 -2.17
CA ALA A 117 16.54 1.07 -2.48
C ALA A 117 16.95 0.11 -3.62
N THR A 118 16.51 -1.16 -3.55
CA THR A 118 16.74 -2.15 -4.60
C THR A 118 16.15 -1.72 -5.94
N ILE A 119 14.91 -1.21 -5.96
CA ILE A 119 14.30 -0.73 -7.22
C ILE A 119 15.17 0.37 -7.82
N LEU A 120 15.59 1.34 -7.01
CA LEU A 120 16.41 2.45 -7.49
C LEU A 120 17.76 1.97 -8.04
N CYS A 121 18.39 1.02 -7.36
CA CYS A 121 19.60 0.34 -7.85
C CYS A 121 19.36 -0.34 -9.20
N VAL A 122 18.30 -1.14 -9.32
CA VAL A 122 17.99 -1.86 -10.55
C VAL A 122 17.72 -0.89 -11.72
N LEU A 123 16.98 0.20 -11.48
CA LEU A 123 16.75 1.23 -12.49
C LEU A 123 18.07 1.88 -12.93
N CYS A 124 18.93 2.23 -11.96
CA CYS A 124 20.24 2.83 -12.24
C CYS A 124 21.13 1.89 -13.07
N SER A 125 21.24 0.61 -12.68
CA SER A 125 22.00 -0.43 -13.39
C SER A 125 21.53 -0.66 -14.82
N ASN A 126 20.23 -0.47 -15.08
CA ASN A 126 19.63 -0.63 -16.40
C ASN A 126 19.63 0.66 -17.22
N GLU A 127 20.28 1.71 -16.72
CA GLU A 127 20.38 3.04 -17.33
C GLU A 127 19.02 3.73 -17.56
N VAL A 128 18.02 3.34 -16.76
CA VAL A 128 16.70 3.97 -16.77
C VAL A 128 16.78 5.31 -16.04
N PRO A 129 16.14 6.39 -16.54
CA PRO A 129 16.04 7.64 -15.80
C PRO A 129 15.49 7.43 -14.39
N LEU A 130 16.19 7.96 -13.39
CA LEU A 130 15.79 7.78 -11.99
C LEU A 130 14.49 8.56 -11.71
N PRO A 131 13.52 7.94 -11.02
CA PRO A 131 12.19 8.50 -10.77
C PRO A 131 12.27 9.71 -9.83
N LYS A 132 11.27 10.59 -9.84
CA LYS A 132 11.26 11.79 -8.96
C LYS A 132 10.28 11.67 -7.79
N THR A 133 9.38 10.70 -7.86
CA THR A 133 8.31 10.42 -6.90
C THR A 133 8.24 8.92 -6.63
N GLU A 134 7.59 8.51 -5.54
CA GLU A 134 7.38 7.10 -5.22
C GLU A 134 6.52 6.41 -6.29
N SER A 135 5.46 7.07 -6.75
CA SER A 135 4.64 6.52 -7.83
C SER A 135 5.47 6.29 -9.11
N ASN A 136 6.39 7.20 -9.46
CA ASN A 136 7.28 6.98 -10.60
C ASN A 136 8.31 5.86 -10.34
N LEU A 137 8.72 5.63 -9.09
CA LEU A 137 9.60 4.51 -8.74
C LEU A 137 8.94 3.17 -9.08
N TYR A 138 7.69 2.98 -8.66
CA TYR A 138 6.94 1.77 -9.01
C TYR A 138 6.58 1.71 -10.49
N LYS A 139 6.20 2.84 -11.12
CA LYS A 139 5.97 2.89 -12.58
C LYS A 139 7.18 2.38 -13.35
N SER A 140 8.35 2.95 -13.11
CA SER A 140 9.58 2.57 -13.81
C SER A 140 9.95 1.11 -13.53
N ARG A 141 9.67 0.59 -12.33
CA ARG A 141 9.83 -0.83 -12.03
C ARG A 141 8.91 -1.70 -12.91
N PHE A 142 7.63 -1.36 -13.01
CA PHE A 142 6.69 -2.09 -13.86
C PHE A 142 7.02 -1.99 -15.34
N ASP A 143 7.47 -0.83 -15.83
CA ASP A 143 7.94 -0.67 -17.21
C ASP A 143 9.13 -1.60 -17.50
N LEU A 144 10.03 -1.80 -16.52
CA LEU A 144 11.13 -2.75 -16.65
C LEU A 144 10.66 -4.20 -16.60
N LEU A 145 9.82 -4.57 -15.62
CA LEU A 145 9.34 -5.94 -15.43
C LEU A 145 8.51 -6.42 -16.63
N SER A 146 7.67 -5.55 -17.19
CA SER A 146 6.84 -5.85 -18.36
C SER A 146 7.59 -5.79 -19.70
N GLY A 147 8.88 -5.44 -19.68
CA GLY A 147 9.70 -5.34 -20.89
C GLY A 147 9.38 -4.14 -21.78
N GLU A 148 8.63 -3.14 -21.30
CA GLU A 148 8.38 -1.89 -22.05
C GLU A 148 9.69 -1.17 -22.39
N LEU A 149 10.69 -1.29 -21.51
CA LEU A 149 12.03 -0.72 -21.73
C LEU A 149 12.94 -1.59 -22.60
N ASP A 150 12.60 -2.88 -22.82
CA ASP A 150 13.39 -3.80 -23.64
C ASP A 150 13.27 -3.47 -25.13
N LYS A 151 12.21 -2.76 -25.54
CA LYS A 151 11.97 -2.27 -26.90
C LYS A 151 13.15 -1.46 -27.44
N TYR A 152 13.79 -0.66 -26.59
CA TYR A 152 14.96 0.16 -26.96
C TYR A 152 16.23 -0.68 -27.17
N LYS A 153 16.28 -1.88 -26.58
CA LYS A 153 17.41 -2.81 -26.68
C LYS A 153 17.18 -3.91 -27.73
N GLN A 154 16.04 -3.90 -28.43
CA GLN A 154 15.60 -4.94 -29.37
C GLN A 154 15.58 -6.36 -28.77
N ILE A 155 15.34 -6.45 -27.46
CA ILE A 155 15.22 -7.72 -26.73
C ILE A 155 13.74 -8.04 -26.57
N LYS A 156 13.35 -9.28 -26.84
CA LYS A 156 11.99 -9.77 -26.58
C LYS A 156 12.04 -10.87 -25.52
N ARG A 157 11.83 -10.50 -24.25
CA ARG A 157 11.81 -11.43 -23.11
C ARG A 157 10.44 -12.06 -22.88
N LEU A 158 9.37 -11.27 -23.04
CA LEU A 158 7.99 -11.71 -22.85
C LEU A 158 7.29 -11.92 -24.20
N LYS A 159 6.30 -12.82 -24.23
CA LYS A 159 5.51 -13.05 -25.43
C LYS A 159 4.48 -11.94 -25.63
N THR A 160 3.88 -11.49 -24.54
CA THR A 160 2.87 -10.44 -24.43
C THR A 160 3.56 -9.07 -24.30
N PRO A 161 3.19 -8.08 -25.13
CA PRO A 161 3.66 -6.71 -24.96
C PRO A 161 3.27 -6.14 -23.59
N GLY A 162 4.14 -5.37 -22.94
CA GLY A 162 3.87 -4.81 -21.62
C GLY A 162 2.62 -3.91 -21.58
N ASN A 163 2.36 -3.14 -22.64
CA ASN A 163 1.14 -2.35 -22.79
C ASN A 163 -0.16 -3.17 -22.91
N VAL A 164 -0.07 -4.48 -23.13
CA VAL A 164 -1.20 -5.42 -23.08
C VAL A 164 -1.22 -6.16 -21.74
N LEU A 165 -0.06 -6.53 -21.21
CA LEU A 165 0.12 -7.24 -19.94
C LEU A 165 -0.34 -6.40 -18.73
N LEU A 166 0.10 -5.14 -18.67
CA LEU A 166 -0.12 -4.26 -17.52
C LEU A 166 -1.60 -3.94 -17.26
N PRO A 167 -2.45 -3.64 -18.27
CA PRO A 167 -3.88 -3.44 -18.05
C PRO A 167 -4.58 -4.59 -17.32
N TYR A 168 -4.33 -5.85 -17.71
CA TYR A 168 -4.96 -7.01 -17.06
C TYR A 168 -4.62 -7.10 -15.57
N ILE A 169 -3.33 -6.99 -15.24
CA ILE A 169 -2.89 -7.08 -13.85
C ILE A 169 -3.29 -5.84 -13.04
N THR A 170 -3.40 -4.67 -13.69
CA THR A 170 -3.88 -3.43 -13.06
C THR A 170 -5.33 -3.60 -12.61
N SER A 171 -6.22 -4.04 -13.50
CA SER A 171 -7.63 -4.26 -13.16
C SER A 171 -7.81 -5.42 -12.16
N PHE A 172 -7.02 -6.48 -12.27
CA PHE A 172 -7.04 -7.59 -11.30
C PHE A 172 -6.60 -7.14 -9.90
N SER A 173 -5.58 -6.29 -9.81
CA SER A 173 -5.11 -5.75 -8.53
C SER A 173 -6.22 -4.96 -7.81
N PHE A 174 -6.99 -4.16 -8.54
CA PHE A 174 -8.16 -3.46 -8.02
C PHE A 174 -9.24 -4.42 -7.55
N HIS A 175 -9.55 -5.47 -8.31
CA HIS A 175 -10.49 -6.51 -7.89
C HIS A 175 -10.06 -7.18 -6.57
N LEU A 176 -8.81 -7.62 -6.47
CA LEU A 176 -8.30 -8.23 -5.23
C LEU A 176 -8.31 -7.27 -4.05
N HIS A 177 -7.83 -6.04 -4.27
CA HIS A 177 -7.71 -5.03 -3.21
C HIS A 177 -9.08 -4.61 -2.69
N SER A 178 -10.09 -4.51 -3.57
CA SER A 178 -11.48 -4.24 -3.18
C SER A 178 -12.07 -5.36 -2.32
N ASN A 179 -11.62 -6.60 -2.52
CA ASN A 179 -12.01 -7.76 -1.72
C ASN A 179 -11.09 -8.01 -0.51
N LYS A 180 -10.20 -7.08 -0.15
CA LYS A 180 -9.25 -7.22 0.99
C LYS A 180 -8.31 -8.42 0.88
N ARG A 181 -7.95 -8.82 -0.33
CA ARG A 181 -7.06 -9.96 -0.59
C ARG A 181 -5.66 -9.49 -1.00
N LYS A 182 -4.64 -10.18 -0.48
CA LYS A 182 -3.23 -10.08 -0.91
C LYS A 182 -2.87 -11.24 -1.86
N SER A 183 -3.34 -12.43 -1.52
CA SER A 183 -3.09 -13.67 -2.24
C SER A 183 -4.27 -14.13 -3.12
N PHE A 184 -3.94 -14.89 -4.15
CA PHE A 184 -4.87 -15.45 -5.13
C PHE A 184 -4.36 -16.77 -5.72
N SER A 185 -5.26 -17.58 -6.27
CA SER A 185 -4.88 -18.73 -7.08
C SER A 185 -4.65 -18.32 -8.54
N LEU A 186 -3.85 -19.08 -9.30
CA LEU A 186 -3.76 -18.81 -10.75
C LEU A 186 -5.10 -18.99 -11.45
N ASP A 187 -5.99 -19.83 -10.94
CA ASP A 187 -7.32 -20.00 -11.52
C ASP A 187 -8.20 -18.77 -11.28
N ASP A 188 -8.08 -18.09 -10.13
CA ASP A 188 -8.73 -16.79 -9.89
C ASP A 188 -8.28 -15.77 -10.95
N LEU A 189 -6.97 -15.72 -11.24
CA LEU A 189 -6.40 -14.81 -12.23
C LEU A 189 -6.84 -15.18 -13.66
N ARG A 190 -6.81 -16.46 -14.04
CA ARG A 190 -7.27 -16.95 -15.35
C ARG A 190 -8.73 -16.58 -15.57
N ASN A 191 -9.60 -16.96 -14.62
CA ASN A 191 -11.02 -16.65 -14.66
C ASN A 191 -11.27 -15.14 -14.75
N PHE A 192 -10.48 -14.32 -14.06
CA PHE A 192 -10.59 -12.87 -14.17
C PHE A 192 -10.21 -12.38 -15.57
N ILE A 193 -9.09 -12.84 -16.12
CA ILE A 193 -8.64 -12.44 -17.46
C ILE A 193 -9.66 -12.89 -18.52
N ASP A 194 -10.12 -14.13 -18.48
CA ASP A 194 -11.10 -14.68 -19.42
C ASP A 194 -12.41 -13.88 -19.44
N ASN A 195 -12.91 -13.50 -18.26
CA ASN A 195 -14.15 -12.74 -18.15
C ASN A 195 -14.01 -11.27 -18.64
N ASN A 196 -12.79 -10.74 -18.70
CA ASN A 196 -12.52 -9.34 -19.06
C ASN A 196 -11.87 -9.16 -20.43
N SER A 197 -11.36 -10.22 -21.06
CA SER A 197 -10.72 -10.16 -22.39
C SER A 197 -11.73 -10.03 -23.53
N GLY A 198 -12.98 -10.49 -23.33
CA GLY A 198 -14.00 -10.59 -24.38
C GLY A 198 -13.68 -11.60 -25.49
N GLU A 199 -12.54 -12.31 -25.37
CA GLU A 199 -12.04 -13.31 -26.30
C GLU A 199 -11.72 -14.61 -25.53
N THR A 200 -12.49 -15.66 -25.77
CA THR A 200 -12.28 -16.99 -25.19
C THR A 200 -11.19 -17.74 -25.97
N LEU A 201 -9.92 -17.41 -25.70
CA LEU A 201 -8.77 -18.14 -26.22
C LEU A 201 -7.87 -18.51 -25.04
N ASP A 202 -8.09 -19.69 -24.48
CA ASP A 202 -7.35 -20.27 -23.35
C ASP A 202 -5.82 -20.11 -23.51
N ASP A 203 -5.31 -20.28 -24.74
CA ASP A 203 -3.90 -20.12 -25.06
C ASP A 203 -3.37 -18.70 -24.78
N LYS A 204 -4.16 -17.66 -25.03
CA LYS A 204 -3.75 -16.26 -24.77
C LYS A 204 -3.68 -15.99 -23.27
N VAL A 205 -4.65 -16.49 -22.50
CA VAL A 205 -4.68 -16.31 -21.05
C VAL A 205 -3.50 -17.01 -20.40
N GLU A 206 -3.19 -18.23 -20.82
CA GLU A 206 -2.04 -18.94 -20.28
C GLU A 206 -0.72 -18.23 -20.64
N ILE A 207 -0.59 -17.68 -21.84
CA ILE A 207 0.59 -16.87 -22.21
C ILE A 207 0.72 -15.64 -21.28
N ILE A 208 -0.36 -14.93 -21.00
CA ILE A 208 -0.37 -13.77 -20.10
C ILE A 208 0.06 -14.19 -18.68
N VAL A 209 -0.51 -15.27 -18.14
CA VAL A 209 -0.17 -15.78 -16.81
C VAL A 209 1.31 -16.17 -16.72
N GLN A 210 1.83 -16.87 -17.74
CA GLN A 210 3.25 -17.24 -17.79
C GLN A 210 4.19 -16.02 -17.92
N ASP A 211 3.79 -14.99 -18.68
CA ASP A 211 4.55 -13.75 -18.76
C ASP A 211 4.53 -12.98 -17.43
N LEU A 212 3.42 -12.99 -16.68
CA LEU A 212 3.35 -12.39 -15.33
C LEU A 212 4.26 -13.10 -14.32
N LEU A 213 4.32 -14.44 -14.37
CA LEU A 213 5.21 -15.25 -13.52
C LEU A 213 6.68 -15.04 -13.88
N SER A 214 7.03 -15.13 -15.17
CA SER A 214 8.42 -14.97 -15.64
C SER A 214 8.96 -13.55 -15.52
N SER A 215 8.08 -12.55 -15.41
CA SER A 215 8.44 -11.17 -15.11
C SER A 215 8.51 -10.86 -13.61
N GLU A 216 8.21 -11.82 -12.72
CA GLU A 216 8.15 -11.62 -11.27
C GLU A 216 7.19 -10.49 -10.85
N ILE A 217 6.21 -10.17 -11.69
CA ILE A 217 5.11 -9.28 -11.31
C ILE A 217 4.25 -9.99 -10.25
N ILE A 218 4.02 -11.29 -10.46
CA ILE A 218 3.40 -12.19 -9.51
C ILE A 218 4.36 -13.32 -9.13
N CYS A 219 4.31 -13.76 -7.88
CA CYS A 219 5.23 -14.75 -7.31
C CYS A 219 4.45 -15.76 -6.46
N LEU A 220 4.96 -16.98 -6.35
CA LEU A 220 4.41 -17.98 -5.42
C LEU A 220 4.62 -17.52 -3.98
N SER A 221 3.54 -17.37 -3.22
CA SER A 221 3.55 -16.97 -1.81
C SER A 221 3.24 -18.12 -0.85
N GLY A 222 2.62 -19.20 -1.35
CA GLY A 222 2.28 -20.38 -0.56
C GLY A 222 2.01 -21.61 -1.42
N ILE A 223 1.42 -22.65 -0.82
CA ILE A 223 1.05 -23.86 -1.56
C ILE A 223 -0.15 -23.54 -2.45
N GLY A 224 0.11 -23.31 -3.75
CA GLY A 224 -0.94 -22.96 -4.73
C GLY A 224 -1.45 -21.52 -4.64
N GLU A 225 -0.84 -20.69 -3.79
CA GLU A 225 -1.16 -19.27 -3.63
C GLU A 225 -0.07 -18.39 -4.21
N TYR A 226 -0.50 -17.28 -4.80
CA TYR A 226 0.33 -16.30 -5.48
C TYR A 226 -0.01 -14.90 -4.97
N ASP A 227 1.02 -14.07 -4.89
CA ASP A 227 0.94 -12.66 -4.53
C ASP A 227 1.61 -11.81 -5.61
N PHE A 228 1.43 -10.51 -5.51
CA PHE A 228 2.34 -9.58 -6.18
C PHE A 228 3.75 -9.69 -5.59
N GLY A 229 4.79 -9.49 -6.40
CA GLY A 229 6.18 -9.55 -5.94
C GLY A 229 6.49 -8.65 -4.73
N HIS A 230 5.65 -7.64 -4.48
CA HIS A 230 5.54 -6.98 -3.19
C HIS A 230 4.13 -6.36 -3.03
N PHE A 231 3.61 -6.21 -1.81
CA PHE A 231 2.28 -5.63 -1.61
C PHE A 231 2.14 -4.18 -2.12
N LYS A 232 3.21 -3.37 -2.00
CA LYS A 232 3.29 -2.03 -2.62
C LYS A 232 3.03 -2.05 -4.12
N PHE A 233 3.31 -3.15 -4.82
CA PHE A 233 3.01 -3.29 -6.23
C PHE A 233 1.49 -3.38 -6.46
N GLN A 234 0.78 -4.13 -5.62
CA GLN A 234 -0.68 -4.13 -5.62
C GLN A 234 -1.22 -2.73 -5.37
N GLU A 235 -0.77 -2.05 -4.31
CA GLU A 235 -1.23 -0.70 -3.95
C GLU A 235 -0.97 0.32 -5.07
N TYR A 236 0.20 0.25 -5.72
CA TYR A 236 0.53 1.08 -6.87
C TYR A 236 -0.41 0.82 -8.05
N LEU A 237 -0.61 -0.43 -8.45
CA LEU A 237 -1.48 -0.78 -9.57
C LEU A 237 -2.93 -0.36 -9.31
N VAL A 238 -3.44 -0.54 -8.09
CA VAL A 238 -4.77 -0.06 -7.69
C VAL A 238 -4.86 1.47 -7.84
N SER A 239 -3.81 2.20 -7.47
CA SER A 239 -3.76 3.66 -7.64
C SER A 239 -3.82 4.07 -9.12
N VAL A 240 -3.24 3.26 -10.01
CA VAL A 240 -3.30 3.46 -11.47
C VAL A 240 -4.71 3.15 -11.98
N GLU A 241 -5.33 2.05 -11.55
CA GLU A 241 -6.70 1.70 -11.95
C GLU A 241 -7.69 2.82 -11.58
N ILE A 242 -7.61 3.37 -10.36
CA ILE A 242 -8.50 4.44 -9.89
C ILE A 242 -8.42 5.68 -10.80
N SER A 243 -7.25 6.00 -11.34
CA SER A 243 -7.11 7.15 -12.25
C SER A 243 -7.86 7.01 -13.58
N HIS A 244 -8.24 5.78 -13.95
CA HIS A 244 -8.97 5.48 -15.18
C HIS A 244 -10.47 5.18 -14.91
N ARG A 245 -10.86 4.95 -13.66
CA ARG A 245 -12.24 4.64 -13.26
C ARG A 245 -13.05 5.88 -12.92
N ARG A 246 -14.14 6.10 -13.66
CA ARG A 246 -15.10 7.21 -13.39
C ARG A 246 -16.16 6.84 -12.36
N ASP A 247 -16.38 5.55 -12.16
CA ASP A 247 -17.37 4.95 -11.28
C ASP A 247 -16.86 4.76 -9.83
N PHE A 248 -15.55 4.87 -9.62
CA PHE A 248 -14.96 4.75 -8.29
C PHE A 248 -15.31 5.96 -7.42
N SER A 249 -16.10 5.74 -6.36
CA SER A 249 -16.62 6.82 -5.51
C SER A 249 -15.73 7.21 -4.33
N ALA A 250 -14.80 6.33 -3.94
CA ALA A 250 -13.90 6.47 -2.80
C ALA A 250 -14.55 6.77 -1.43
N ARG A 251 -15.88 6.67 -1.30
CA ARG A 251 -16.59 7.16 -0.09
C ARG A 251 -16.19 6.42 1.17
N LYS A 252 -16.09 5.09 1.11
CA LYS A 252 -15.73 4.26 2.27
C LYS A 252 -14.23 4.00 2.30
N GLU A 253 -13.66 3.82 1.12
CA GLU A 253 -12.26 3.48 0.92
C GLU A 253 -11.33 4.55 1.50
N ILE A 254 -11.68 5.85 1.39
CA ILE A 254 -10.83 6.93 1.89
C ILE A 254 -10.71 6.95 3.42
N TYR A 255 -11.62 6.31 4.15
CA TYR A 255 -11.57 6.17 5.61
C TYR A 255 -10.88 4.89 6.05
N ASP A 256 -10.69 3.94 5.15
CA ASP A 256 -10.21 2.61 5.44
C ASP A 256 -8.67 2.52 5.35
N PRO A 257 -7.96 2.20 6.44
CA PRO A 257 -6.49 2.14 6.47
C PRO A 257 -5.85 1.25 5.40
N TRP A 258 -6.57 0.23 4.91
CA TRP A 258 -6.12 -0.64 3.83
C TRP A 258 -5.83 0.11 2.51
N TRP A 259 -6.54 1.22 2.28
CA TRP A 259 -6.44 2.02 1.06
C TRP A 259 -5.53 3.24 1.22
N ASP A 260 -4.96 3.47 2.41
CA ASP A 260 -4.16 4.66 2.70
C ASP A 260 -3.06 4.87 1.68
N GLU A 261 -2.29 3.81 1.44
CA GLU A 261 -1.18 3.89 0.51
C GLU A 261 -1.63 4.07 -0.93
N VAL A 262 -2.75 3.46 -1.32
CA VAL A 262 -3.34 3.63 -2.65
C VAL A 262 -3.62 5.11 -2.90
N PHE A 263 -4.21 5.82 -1.93
CA PHE A 263 -4.48 7.25 -2.07
C PHE A 263 -3.22 8.11 -2.01
N ILE A 264 -2.23 7.73 -1.22
CA ILE A 264 -0.91 8.39 -1.19
C ILE A 264 -0.23 8.29 -2.56
N LEU A 265 -0.19 7.11 -3.16
CA LEU A 265 0.38 6.89 -4.49
C LEU A 265 -0.45 7.60 -5.57
N TYR A 266 -1.78 7.48 -5.52
CA TYR A 266 -2.70 8.15 -6.43
C TYR A 266 -2.45 9.66 -6.47
N SER A 267 -2.27 10.29 -5.30
CA SER A 267 -2.01 11.72 -5.22
C SER A 267 -0.76 12.16 -5.97
N GLN A 268 0.23 11.29 -6.20
CA GLN A 268 1.48 11.66 -6.85
C GLN A 268 1.40 11.64 -8.38
N HIS A 269 0.44 10.94 -8.98
CA HIS A 269 0.35 10.77 -10.44
C HIS A 269 -0.98 11.19 -11.07
N SER A 270 -2.05 11.32 -10.27
CA SER A 270 -3.37 11.69 -10.80
C SER A 270 -3.39 13.11 -11.37
N SER A 271 -4.35 13.39 -12.25
CA SER A 271 -4.55 14.75 -12.79
C SER A 271 -5.13 15.73 -11.74
N GLY A 272 -5.74 15.23 -10.68
CA GLY A 272 -6.25 16.04 -9.58
C GLY A 272 -6.91 15.20 -8.49
N ILE A 273 -6.99 15.76 -7.28
CA ILE A 273 -7.52 15.07 -6.08
C ILE A 273 -8.73 15.75 -5.45
N LYS A 274 -9.22 16.87 -6.01
CA LYS A 274 -10.34 17.64 -5.43
C LYS A 274 -11.62 16.80 -5.28
N TRP A 275 -11.91 15.95 -6.27
CA TRP A 275 -13.09 15.10 -6.26
C TRP A 275 -13.14 14.16 -5.05
N LEU A 276 -11.99 13.73 -4.52
CA LEU A 276 -11.92 12.92 -3.30
C LEU A 276 -12.44 13.69 -2.10
N PHE A 277 -12.17 14.99 -2.04
CA PHE A 277 -12.53 15.84 -0.90
C PHE A 277 -14.04 16.08 -0.93
N GLU A 278 -14.58 16.36 -2.12
CA GLU A 278 -16.02 16.53 -2.34
C GLU A 278 -16.79 15.27 -1.99
N LYS A 279 -16.31 14.08 -2.37
CA LYS A 279 -16.96 12.82 -2.05
C LYS A 279 -16.86 12.47 -0.58
N ALA A 280 -15.70 12.67 0.03
CA ALA A 280 -15.50 12.34 1.43
C ALA A 280 -16.25 13.30 2.38
N ALA A 281 -16.44 14.56 1.99
CA ALA A 281 -17.17 15.55 2.78
C ALA A 281 -18.67 15.26 2.91
N LEU A 282 -19.22 14.34 2.10
CA LEU A 282 -20.59 13.85 2.23
C LEU A 282 -20.79 12.88 3.41
N GLU A 283 -19.70 12.46 4.05
CA GLU A 283 -19.72 11.53 5.18
C GLU A 283 -19.46 12.29 6.50
N ALA A 284 -20.08 11.85 7.60
CA ALA A 284 -20.05 12.54 8.90
C ALA A 284 -18.64 12.66 9.52
N ASP A 285 -17.71 11.78 9.11
CA ASP A 285 -16.40 11.62 9.74
C ASP A 285 -15.25 12.34 9.00
N PHE A 286 -15.54 13.32 8.14
CA PHE A 286 -14.54 13.97 7.27
C PHE A 286 -13.30 14.53 8.01
N ASN A 287 -13.47 14.98 9.25
CA ASN A 287 -12.36 15.46 10.07
C ASN A 287 -11.30 14.37 10.36
N GLN A 288 -11.68 13.09 10.41
CA GLN A 288 -10.76 11.98 10.68
C GLN A 288 -9.68 11.82 9.60
N ILE A 289 -10.02 12.15 8.35
CA ILE A 289 -9.10 11.99 7.21
C ILE A 289 -8.29 13.25 6.88
N ASN A 290 -8.49 14.36 7.61
CA ASN A 290 -7.79 15.63 7.36
C ASN A 290 -6.26 15.47 7.29
N LYS A 291 -5.67 14.68 8.20
CA LYS A 291 -4.22 14.40 8.18
C LYS A 291 -3.79 13.70 6.88
N LYS A 292 -4.57 12.72 6.42
CA LYS A 292 -4.34 11.98 5.17
C LYS A 292 -4.46 12.91 3.96
N LEU A 293 -5.52 13.71 3.88
CA LEU A 293 -5.73 14.68 2.80
C LEU A 293 -4.60 15.71 2.72
N ARG A 294 -4.16 16.26 3.86
CA ARG A 294 -3.00 17.16 3.90
C ARG A 294 -1.72 16.50 3.42
N LYS A 295 -1.50 15.23 3.79
CA LYS A 295 -0.37 14.45 3.29
C LYS A 295 -0.46 14.28 1.76
N MET A 296 -1.63 13.94 1.21
CA MET A 296 -1.85 13.85 -0.24
C MET A 296 -1.55 15.18 -0.95
N ILE A 297 -2.02 16.31 -0.40
CA ILE A 297 -1.73 17.64 -0.95
C ILE A 297 -0.22 17.93 -0.94
N SER A 298 0.48 17.58 0.15
CA SER A 298 1.93 17.82 0.25
C SER A 298 2.75 17.08 -0.81
N LEU A 299 2.19 16.01 -1.39
CA LEU A 299 2.82 15.19 -2.42
C LEU A 299 2.49 15.65 -3.85
N ARG A 300 1.60 16.65 -4.01
CA ARG A 300 1.28 17.27 -5.31
C ARG A 300 2.40 18.21 -5.80
N PRO A 301 2.42 18.55 -7.10
CA PRO A 301 3.25 19.65 -7.61
C PRO A 301 3.05 20.92 -6.78
N GLU A 302 4.14 21.65 -6.49
CA GLU A 302 4.10 22.83 -5.64
C GLU A 302 3.10 23.89 -6.10
N SER A 303 2.94 24.04 -7.42
CA SER A 303 1.97 24.93 -8.07
C SER A 303 0.51 24.64 -7.72
N GLU A 304 0.17 23.41 -7.34
CA GLU A 304 -1.20 23.01 -7.01
C GLU A 304 -1.53 23.13 -5.51
N ARG A 305 -0.50 23.07 -4.65
CA ARG A 305 -0.68 22.87 -3.19
C ARG A 305 -1.51 23.96 -2.53
N GLY A 306 -1.22 25.23 -2.85
CA GLY A 306 -1.93 26.37 -2.24
C GLY A 306 -3.43 26.34 -2.50
N ASN A 307 -3.81 26.09 -3.76
CA ASN A 307 -5.22 25.98 -4.17
C ASN A 307 -5.92 24.79 -3.50
N LEU A 308 -5.23 23.66 -3.35
CA LEU A 308 -5.79 22.48 -2.71
C LEU A 308 -5.96 22.65 -1.19
N TYR A 309 -5.01 23.30 -0.51
CA TYR A 309 -5.16 23.60 0.92
C TYR A 309 -6.29 24.58 1.20
N SER A 310 -6.44 25.61 0.36
CA SER A 310 -7.57 26.55 0.44
C SER A 310 -8.91 25.84 0.23
N PHE A 311 -8.99 24.96 -0.77
CA PHE A 311 -10.16 24.16 -1.04
C PHE A 311 -10.51 23.23 0.13
N LEU A 312 -9.55 22.48 0.66
CA LEU A 312 -9.74 21.62 1.83
C LEU A 312 -10.25 22.40 3.05
N THR A 313 -9.71 23.60 3.28
CA THR A 313 -10.14 24.46 4.40
C THR A 313 -11.60 24.92 4.23
N SER A 314 -12.00 25.25 3.00
CA SER A 314 -13.38 25.63 2.69
C SER A 314 -14.36 24.49 2.94
N VAL A 315 -13.99 23.27 2.53
CA VAL A 315 -14.80 22.06 2.75
C VAL A 315 -14.91 21.71 4.24
N LEU A 316 -13.81 21.81 5.01
CA LEU A 316 -13.82 21.57 6.45
C LEU A 316 -14.73 22.56 7.19
N ASN A 317 -14.70 23.84 6.81
CA ASN A 317 -15.56 24.85 7.41
C ASN A 317 -17.04 24.60 7.13
N ALA A 318 -17.39 24.23 5.89
CA ALA A 318 -18.77 23.92 5.51
C ALA A 318 -19.32 22.70 6.27
N ASN A 319 -18.54 21.62 6.34
CA ASN A 319 -18.92 20.40 7.05
C ASN A 319 -19.08 20.65 8.56
N ASN A 320 -18.20 21.45 9.16
CA ASN A 320 -18.35 21.86 10.55
C ASN A 320 -19.61 22.71 10.78
N SER A 321 -19.97 23.63 9.87
CA SER A 321 -21.18 24.46 10.03
C SER A 321 -22.50 23.69 9.92
N GLU A 322 -22.55 22.62 9.12
CA GLU A 322 -23.73 21.74 9.04
C GLU A 322 -23.94 20.94 10.34
N SER A 323 -22.88 20.62 11.08
CA SER A 323 -22.98 19.92 12.38
C SER A 323 -23.59 20.76 13.51
N TRP A 324 -23.65 22.09 13.38
CA TRP A 324 -24.35 22.98 14.34
C TRP A 324 -25.82 23.20 13.99
N GLY A 325 -26.28 22.72 12.81
CA GLY A 325 -27.66 22.91 12.33
C GLY A 325 -28.73 22.06 13.03
N ASP A 326 -28.33 21.03 13.79
CA ASP A 326 -29.24 20.07 14.44
C ASP A 326 -29.33 20.22 15.98
N GLN A 327 -28.77 21.29 16.57
CA GLN A 327 -28.85 21.55 18.02
C GLN A 327 -29.59 22.82 18.45
N GLU A 328 -30.13 23.64 17.54
CA GLU A 328 -30.88 24.87 17.89
C GLU A 328 -32.30 24.92 17.29
N LEU A 329 -33.10 23.86 17.45
CA LEU A 329 -34.54 23.91 17.14
C LEU A 329 -35.45 23.33 18.24
N GLU A 330 -35.03 23.36 19.52
CA GLU A 330 -35.91 22.96 20.64
C GLU A 330 -36.07 23.93 21.82
N GLU A 331 -35.63 25.20 21.73
CA GLU A 331 -35.98 26.20 22.75
C GLU A 331 -36.43 27.53 22.12
N TYR A 332 -37.57 27.52 21.42
CA TYR A 332 -38.32 28.77 21.17
C TYR A 332 -39.83 28.54 21.03
N TYR A 333 -40.40 27.66 21.86
CA TYR A 333 -41.86 27.59 22.07
C TYR A 333 -42.21 27.11 23.48
N MET A 334 -42.03 27.97 24.49
CA MET A 334 -42.74 28.05 25.78
C MET A 334 -42.12 29.30 26.46
N ASP A 335 -42.75 30.43 26.67
CA ASP A 335 -43.98 30.69 27.42
C ASP A 335 -44.32 32.16 27.17
N GLY A 336 -45.58 32.44 26.85
CA GLY A 336 -46.12 33.78 26.93
C GLY A 336 -46.97 33.87 28.18
N THR A 337 -46.70 34.82 29.07
CA THR A 337 -47.65 35.88 29.49
C THR A 337 -47.13 36.68 30.70
N LEU A 338 -47.26 38.03 30.57
CA LEU A 338 -47.68 39.04 31.58
C LEU A 338 -46.81 39.17 32.86
N ASP A 339 -46.40 40.35 33.35
CA ASP A 339 -47.13 41.61 33.50
C ASP A 339 -46.17 42.75 33.93
N ARG A 340 -46.49 43.97 33.49
CA ARG A 340 -46.40 45.31 34.15
C ARG A 340 -45.17 45.77 34.97
N GLU A 341 -44.60 46.91 34.55
CA GLU A 341 -44.66 48.26 35.18
C GLU A 341 -43.55 49.13 34.55
N GLY A 342 -43.84 50.13 33.71
CA GLY A 342 -43.92 51.54 34.14
C GLY A 342 -42.66 52.33 33.67
N PRO A 343 -42.78 53.44 32.91
CA PRO A 343 -41.64 54.11 32.26
C PRO A 343 -41.03 55.18 33.17
N LEU A 344 -39.80 55.65 32.87
CA LEU A 344 -39.36 57.05 33.08
C LEU A 344 -37.97 57.32 32.47
N TYR A 345 -37.98 58.27 31.53
CA TYR A 345 -36.89 59.03 30.86
C TYR A 345 -36.10 58.43 29.70
#